data_AF-A0A846T850-F1
#
_entry.id   AF-A0A846T850-F1
#
_cell.length_a   1.000
_cell.length_b   1.000
_cell.length_c   1.000
_cell.angle_alpha   90.00
_cell.angle_beta   90.00
_cell.angle_gamma   90.00
#
_symmetry.space_group_name_H-M   'P 1'
#
loop_
_entity.id
_entity.type
_entity.pdbx_description
1 polymer ?
#
loop_
_entity_poly.entity_id
_entity_poly.type
_entity_poly.pdbx_seq_one_letter_code
_entity_poly.pdbx_strand_id
1 'polypeptide(L)' 'MQIEDIQAAISALPQESYAQLRQWFSERDWEQWDQEIAADSNSGKLDFLVKEALHEKAKGNLREL' A
#
# COMPACT_ATOMS: atom_id res chain seq x y z
N MET A 1 -13.40 11.31 21.74
CA MET A 1 -11.98 10.93 21.87
C MET A 1 -11.24 11.69 20.80
N GLN A 2 -10.33 12.56 21.20
CA GLN A 2 -9.54 13.37 20.27
C GLN A 2 -8.32 12.57 19.81
N ILE A 3 -7.66 13.01 18.74
CA ILE A 3 -6.49 12.29 18.21
C ILE A 3 -5.33 12.29 19.22
N GLU A 4 -5.23 13.34 20.02
CA GLU A 4 -4.24 13.50 21.08
C GLU A 4 -4.39 12.43 22.17
N ASP A 5 -5.63 12.06 22.51
CA ASP A 5 -5.92 10.99 23.49
C ASP A 5 -5.41 9.64 22.98
N ILE A 6 -5.60 9.37 21.69
CA ILE A 6 -5.16 8.14 21.03
C ILE A 6 -3.63 8.11 20.97
N GLN A 7 -2.98 9.22 20.61
CA GLN A 7 -1.52 9.33 20.58
C GLN A 7 -0.88 9.09 21.95
N ALA A 8 -1.49 9.66 23.00
CA ALA A 8 -1.06 9.43 24.38
C ALA A 8 -1.21 7.94 24.77
N ALA A 9 -2.34 7.32 24.44
CA ALA A 9 -2.56 5.90 24.69
C ALA A 9 -1.55 5.01 23.95
N ILE A 10 -1.27 5.30 22.67
CA ILE A 10 -0.27 4.57 21.87
C ILE A 10 1.13 4.73 22.48
N SER A 11 1.48 5.94 22.93
CA SER A 11 2.80 6.22 23.53
C SER A 11 3.01 5.50 24.87
N ALA A 12 1.92 5.17 25.57
CA ALA A 12 1.95 4.44 26.83
C ALA A 12 1.95 2.91 26.66
N LEU A 13 1.88 2.39 25.43
CA LEU A 13 1.85 0.95 25.19
C LEU A 13 3.19 0.28 25.51
N PRO A 14 3.19 -0.91 26.14
CA PRO A 14 4.34 -1.78 26.16
C PRO A 14 4.79 -2.12 24.74
N GLN A 15 6.09 -2.40 24.57
CA GLN A 15 6.70 -2.66 23.26
C GLN A 15 5.98 -3.77 22.46
N GLU A 16 5.54 -4.84 23.13
CA GLU A 16 4.81 -5.93 22.49
C GLU A 16 3.46 -5.49 21.93
N SER A 17 2.65 -4.78 22.75
CA SER A 17 1.36 -4.24 22.33
C SER A 17 1.51 -3.19 21.22
N TYR A 18 2.55 -2.38 21.28
CA TYR A 18 2.87 -1.43 20.22
C TYR A 18 3.25 -2.14 18.91
N ALA A 19 4.03 -3.22 18.97
CA ALA A 19 4.39 -4.02 17.80
C ALA A 19 3.15 -4.67 17.16
N GLN A 20 2.25 -5.23 17.96
CA GLN A 20 0.97 -5.78 17.49
C GLN A 20 0.10 -4.71 16.85
N LEU A 21 -0.02 -3.53 17.47
CA LEU A 21 -0.76 -2.40 16.91
C LEU A 21 -0.19 -1.97 15.55
N ARG A 22 1.14 -1.85 15.44
CA ARG A 22 1.80 -1.48 14.18
C ARG A 22 1.57 -2.51 13.08
N GLN A 23 1.60 -3.80 13.42
CA GLN A 23 1.33 -4.86 12.46
C GLN A 23 -0.10 -4.75 11.92
N TRP A 24 -1.08 -4.69 12.82
CA TRP A 24 -2.48 -4.54 12.44
C TRP A 24 -2.76 -3.28 11.61
N PHE A 25 -2.14 -2.15 11.99
CA PHE A 25 -2.31 -0.90 11.24
C PHE A 25 -1.72 -1.01 9.83
N SER A 26 -0.55 -1.64 9.68
CA SER A 26 0.05 -1.87 8.37
C SER A 26 -0.81 -2.80 7.51
N GLU A 27 -1.36 -3.87 8.07
CA GLU A 27 -2.26 -4.78 7.34
C GLU A 27 -3.50 -4.05 6.83
N ARG A 28 -4.08 -3.18 7.67
CA ARG A 28 -5.21 -2.35 7.27
C ARG A 28 -4.88 -1.37 6.15
N ASP A 29 -3.71 -0.73 6.21
CA ASP A 29 -3.24 0.15 5.14
C ASP A 29 -3.02 -0.62 3.83
N TRP A 30 -2.49 -1.85 3.91
CA TRP A 30 -2.36 -2.74 2.75
C TRP A 30 -3.72 -3.10 2.15
N GLU A 31 -4.72 -3.43 2.96
CA GLU A 31 -6.07 -3.71 2.47
C GLU A 31 -6.69 -2.51 1.73
N GLN A 32 -6.48 -1.29 2.24
CA GLN A 32 -6.93 -0.08 1.55
C GLN A 32 -6.18 0.14 0.25
N TRP A 33 -4.86 -0.06 0.26
CA TRP A 33 -4.04 0.10 -0.93
C TRP A 33 -4.42 -0.89 -2.04
N ASP A 34 -4.73 -2.15 -1.68
CA ASP A 34 -5.23 -3.15 -2.63
C ASP A 34 -6.54 -2.71 -3.29
N GLN A 35 -7.46 -2.11 -2.51
CA GLN A 35 -8.72 -1.58 -3.04
C GLN A 35 -8.49 -0.40 -3.98
N GLU A 36 -7.59 0.52 -3.63
CA GLU A 36 -7.25 1.68 -4.46
C GLU A 36 -6.60 1.25 -5.78
N ILE A 37 -5.65 0.30 -5.74
CA ILE A 37 -5.01 -0.24 -6.94
C ILE A 37 -6.04 -0.93 -7.84
N ALA A 38 -6.96 -1.72 -7.27
CA ALA A 38 -8.02 -2.36 -8.03
C ALA A 38 -8.95 -1.33 -8.69
N ALA A 39 -9.33 -0.28 -7.98
CA ALA A 39 -10.17 0.80 -8.52
C ALA A 39 -9.44 1.60 -9.62
N ASP A 40 -8.18 1.94 -9.42
CA ASP A 40 -7.34 2.64 -10.40
C ASP A 40 -7.10 1.78 -11.65
N SER A 41 -6.92 0.46 -11.48
CA SER A 41 -6.86 -0.48 -12.60
C SER A 41 -8.17 -0.54 -13.37
N ASN A 42 -9.32 -0.65 -12.68
CA ASN A 42 -10.64 -0.73 -13.32
C ASN A 42 -11.05 0.56 -14.02
N SER A 43 -10.58 1.72 -13.54
CA SER A 43 -10.82 3.02 -14.17
C SER A 43 -9.91 3.31 -15.37
N GLY A 44 -8.94 2.44 -15.66
CA GLY A 44 -7.95 2.62 -16.73
C GLY A 44 -6.85 3.62 -16.39
N LYS A 45 -6.78 4.12 -15.15
CA LYS A 45 -5.75 5.08 -14.71
C LYS A 45 -4.34 4.49 -14.76
N LEU A 46 -4.22 3.16 -14.67
CA LEU A 46 -2.95 2.43 -14.75
C LEU A 46 -2.62 1.92 -16.18
N ASP A 47 -3.46 2.19 -17.19
CA ASP A 47 -3.25 1.68 -18.55
C ASP A 47 -1.94 2.14 -19.20
N PHE A 48 -1.41 3.29 -18.75
CA PHE A 48 -0.13 3.80 -19.24
C PHE A 48 1.04 2.86 -18.91
N LEU A 49 0.99 2.18 -17.75
CA LEU A 49 2.00 1.20 -17.34
C LEU A 49 1.98 -0.03 -18.25
N VAL A 50 0.78 -0.48 -18.64
CA VAL A 50 0.64 -1.60 -19.60
C VAL A 50 1.21 -1.21 -20.96
N LYS A 51 0.91 0.00 -21.45
CA LYS A 51 1.44 0.50 -22.72
C LYS A 51 2.96 0.62 -22.68
N GLU A 52 3.52 1.12 -21.59
CA GLU A 52 4.97 1.22 -21.39
C GLU A 52 5.63 -0.16 -21.37
N ALA A 53 5.07 -1.11 -20.63
CA ALA A 53 5.58 -2.48 -20.57
C ALA A 53 5.58 -3.16 -21.97
N LEU A 54 4.52 -2.99 -22.75
CA LEU A 54 4.44 -3.51 -24.12
C LEU A 54 5.46 -2.85 -25.05
N HIS A 55 5.66 -1.54 -24.91
CA HIS A 55 6.65 -0.81 -25.70
C HIS A 55 8.08 -1.24 -25.40
N GLU A 56 8.44 -1.37 -24.12
CA GLU A 56 9.78 -1.84 -23.73
C GLU A 56 10.01 -3.32 -24.06
N LYS A 57 8.95 -4.14 -24.03
CA LYS A 57 8.98 -5.51 -24.57
C LYS A 57 9.31 -5.52 -26.06
N ALA A 58 8.66 -4.67 -26.84
CA ALA A 58 8.90 -4.59 -28.28
C ALA A 58 10.34 -4.14 -28.62
N LYS A 59 10.97 -3.36 -27.74
CA LYS A 59 12.37 -2.96 -27.86
C LYS A 59 13.38 -4.02 -27.40
N GLY A 60 12.92 -5.07 -26.71
CA GLY A 60 13.81 -6.08 -26.12
C GLY A 60 14.54 -5.58 -24.87
N ASN A 61 14.02 -4.56 -24.18
CA ASN A 61 14.66 -3.95 -23.01
C ASN A 61 14.24 -4.60 -21.67
N LEU A 62 13.30 -5.55 -21.70
CA LEU A 62 12.87 -6.24 -20.49
C LEU A 62 13.98 -7.17 -19.97
N ARG A 63 14.13 -7.22 -18.64
CA ARG A 63 14.99 -8.20 -17.99
C ARG A 63 14.32 -9.57 -17.98
N GLU A 64 15.12 -10.62 -18.00
CA GLU A 64 14.63 -11.97 -17.71
C GLU A 64 14.19 -12.06 -16.25
N LEU A 65 13.16 -12.88 -16.01
CA LEU A 65 12.56 -13.12 -14.69
C LEU A 65 13.38 -14.12 -13.87
#